data_AF-A0A917W392-F1
#
_entry.id   AF-A0A917W392-F1
#
_cell.length_a   1.000
_cell.length_b   1.000
_cell.length_c   1.000
_cell.angle_alpha   90.00
_cell.angle_beta   90.00
_cell.angle_gamma   90.00
#
_symmetry.space_group_name_H-M   'P 1'
#
loop_
_entity.id
_entity.type
_entity.pdbx_description
1 polymer ?
#
loop_
_entity_poly.entity_id
_entity_poly.type
_entity_poly.pdbx_seq_one_letter_code
_entity_poly.pdbx_strand_id
1 'polypeptide(L)'
;MTESTNPEANHESGPGDVGIAGANPDLKWASTQRTLALVGAVLGLLALVATVVGLAPALEGYGFRLMAAIAALLLTLCCAANALCWQTELRVWRTGSGSASDPGYRQRFRLSLVAHVVSYVAVLIGMYGTLEGSALAGWASGAGTLHGIAFILMIFSQIVGGTQYLRRSGPPGTIPTYIRRLNAKVQSLR
;
A
#
# COMPACT_ATOMS: atom_id res chain seq x y z
N MET A 1 -35.22 -33.52 28.18
CA MET A 1 -35.73 -32.29 27.52
C MET A 1 -34.58 -31.31 27.49
N THR A 2 -33.81 -31.32 26.40
CA THR A 2 -32.57 -30.56 26.24
C THR A 2 -32.42 -30.24 24.76
N GLU A 3 -32.48 -28.95 24.45
CA GLU A 3 -32.00 -28.22 23.25
C GLU A 3 -32.92 -27.00 23.03
N SER A 4 -32.49 -25.81 22.64
CA SER A 4 -31.15 -25.30 22.33
C SER A 4 -31.16 -23.79 22.56
N THR A 5 -30.14 -23.26 23.22
CA THR A 5 -29.82 -21.84 23.15
C THR A 5 -29.06 -21.62 21.86
N ASN A 6 -29.67 -20.91 20.91
CA ASN A 6 -29.07 -20.52 19.65
C ASN A 6 -28.34 -19.17 19.85
N PRO A 7 -26.99 -19.09 19.78
CA PRO A 7 -26.31 -17.83 19.65
C PRO A 7 -26.01 -17.60 18.16
N GLU A 8 -26.99 -17.07 17.43
CA GLU A 8 -26.70 -16.27 16.25
C GLU A 8 -26.09 -14.95 16.72
N ALA A 9 -24.80 -14.73 16.40
CA ALA A 9 -24.24 -13.42 16.04
C ALA A 9 -22.71 -13.51 15.89
N ASN A 10 -22.23 -14.17 14.84
CA ASN A 10 -20.90 -13.86 14.30
C ASN A 10 -21.08 -12.90 13.12
N HIS A 11 -21.31 -11.64 13.47
CA HIS A 11 -21.35 -10.52 12.55
C HIS A 11 -19.94 -10.19 12.03
N GLU A 12 -19.87 -9.94 10.72
CA GLU A 12 -18.84 -9.19 9.98
C GLU A 12 -17.50 -9.86 9.68
N SER A 13 -17.55 -10.88 8.81
CA SER A 13 -16.50 -11.07 7.81
C SER A 13 -16.62 -9.95 6.77
N GLY A 14 -15.72 -8.97 6.83
CA GLY A 14 -15.59 -7.96 5.78
C GLY A 14 -15.45 -8.62 4.40
N PRO A 15 -15.83 -7.93 3.30
CA PRO A 15 -16.00 -8.51 1.96
C PRO A 15 -14.72 -9.08 1.28
N GLY A 16 -13.61 -9.19 2.00
CA GLY A 16 -12.33 -9.73 1.53
C GLY A 16 -12.00 -11.16 1.98
N ASP A 17 -12.59 -11.65 3.09
CA ASP A 17 -12.16 -12.88 3.76
C ASP A 17 -13.33 -13.88 3.93
N VAL A 18 -13.98 -14.25 2.83
CA VAL A 18 -14.86 -15.42 2.81
C VAL A 18 -13.98 -16.67 2.89
N GLY A 19 -13.73 -17.14 4.12
CA GLY A 19 -13.67 -18.57 4.46
C GLY A 19 -12.60 -19.44 3.79
N ILE A 20 -11.44 -18.92 3.38
CA ILE A 20 -10.33 -19.81 2.97
C ILE A 20 -9.49 -20.19 4.20
N ALA A 21 -10.08 -21.00 5.07
CA ALA A 21 -9.31 -21.80 6.01
C ALA A 21 -8.47 -22.80 5.21
N GLY A 22 -7.14 -22.65 5.20
CA GLY A 22 -6.22 -23.69 4.72
C GLY A 22 -5.50 -23.47 3.39
N ALA A 23 -5.62 -22.32 2.71
CA ALA A 23 -4.72 -22.05 1.58
C ALA A 23 -3.34 -21.63 2.08
N ASN A 24 -2.32 -22.45 1.80
CA ASN A 24 -0.93 -22.08 2.06
C ASN A 24 -0.58 -20.79 1.30
N PRO A 25 -0.03 -19.77 1.98
CA PRO A 25 0.33 -18.51 1.34
C PRO A 25 1.47 -18.74 0.34
N ASP A 26 1.36 -18.18 -0.85
CA ASP A 26 2.44 -18.19 -1.84
C ASP A 26 3.56 -17.24 -1.38
N LEU A 27 4.60 -17.82 -0.78
CA LEU A 27 5.75 -17.11 -0.24
C LEU A 27 6.54 -16.37 -1.32
N LYS A 28 6.56 -16.88 -2.55
CA LYS A 28 7.26 -16.23 -3.67
C LYS A 28 6.52 -14.97 -4.06
N TRP A 29 5.21 -15.06 -4.27
CA TRP A 29 4.36 -13.91 -4.57
C TRP A 29 4.44 -12.86 -3.47
N ALA A 30 4.31 -13.26 -2.21
CA ALA A 30 4.42 -12.37 -1.06
C ALA A 30 5.79 -11.67 -0.97
N SER A 31 6.88 -12.39 -1.26
CA SER A 31 8.22 -11.80 -1.34
C SER A 31 8.31 -10.77 -2.47
N THR A 32 7.67 -11.01 -3.61
CA THR A 32 7.59 -10.03 -4.70
C THR A 32 6.84 -8.78 -4.27
N GLN A 33 5.68 -8.91 -3.60
CA GLN A 33 4.93 -7.74 -3.10
C GLN A 33 5.77 -6.91 -2.12
N ARG A 34 6.51 -7.57 -1.21
CA ARG A 34 7.47 -6.90 -0.31
C ARG A 34 8.54 -6.13 -1.09
N THR A 35 9.16 -6.76 -2.08
CA THR A 35 10.21 -6.12 -2.89
C THR A 35 9.67 -4.92 -3.66
N LEU A 36 8.47 -5.03 -4.24
CA LEU A 36 7.82 -3.91 -4.92
C LEU A 36 7.51 -2.77 -3.93
N ALA A 37 7.01 -3.07 -2.74
CA ALA A 37 6.82 -2.07 -1.68
C ALA A 37 8.11 -1.33 -1.30
N LEU A 38 9.24 -2.05 -1.20
CA LEU A 38 10.56 -1.46 -0.95
C LEU A 38 11.05 -0.59 -2.11
N VAL A 39 10.91 -1.05 -3.35
CA VAL A 39 11.26 -0.25 -4.54
C VAL A 39 10.43 1.02 -4.57
N GLY A 40 9.12 0.93 -4.30
CA GLY A 40 8.25 2.10 -4.18
C GLY A 40 8.70 3.05 -3.08
N ALA A 41 9.13 2.56 -1.91
CA ALA A 41 9.67 3.40 -0.84
C ALA A 41 10.95 4.13 -1.25
N VAL A 42 11.87 3.45 -1.96
CA VAL A 42 13.09 4.07 -2.50
C VAL A 42 12.76 5.17 -3.51
N LEU A 43 11.83 4.92 -4.43
CA LEU A 43 11.39 5.93 -5.40
C LEU A 43 10.75 7.13 -4.71
N GLY A 44 9.93 6.89 -3.67
CA GLY A 44 9.33 7.95 -2.85
C GLY A 44 10.39 8.78 -2.13
N LEU A 45 11.42 8.13 -1.58
CA LEU A 45 12.53 8.81 -0.92
C LEU A 45 13.33 9.68 -1.91
N LEU A 46 13.59 9.18 -3.11
CA LEU A 46 14.25 9.96 -4.16
C LEU A 46 13.41 11.16 -4.59
N ALA A 47 12.09 11.00 -4.69
CA ALA A 47 11.17 12.10 -4.95
C ALA A 47 11.23 13.15 -3.83
N LEU A 48 11.21 12.71 -2.57
CA LEU A 48 11.34 13.58 -1.40
C LEU A 48 12.65 14.38 -1.46
N VAL A 49 13.78 13.71 -1.71
CA VAL A 49 15.08 14.38 -1.85
C VAL A 49 15.04 15.42 -2.97
N ALA A 50 14.47 15.09 -4.14
CA ALA A 50 14.34 16.05 -5.24
C ALA A 50 13.48 17.28 -4.86
N THR A 51 12.33 17.09 -4.19
CA THR A 51 11.49 18.21 -3.73
C THR A 51 12.19 19.08 -2.68
N VAL A 52 12.92 18.47 -1.74
CA VAL A 52 13.65 19.18 -0.69
C VAL A 52 14.83 19.97 -1.26
N VAL A 53 15.59 19.40 -2.20
CA VAL A 53 16.68 20.10 -2.89
C VAL A 53 16.14 21.26 -3.74
N GLY A 54 14.97 21.09 -4.35
CA GLY A 54 14.27 22.15 -5.10
C GLY A 54 13.55 23.19 -4.22
N LEU A 55 13.60 23.04 -2.89
CA LEU A 55 12.91 23.91 -1.95
C LEU A 55 13.74 25.18 -1.72
N ALA A 56 13.19 26.33 -2.13
CA ALA A 56 13.81 27.63 -1.88
C ALA A 56 12.74 28.60 -1.37
N PRO A 57 12.78 29.01 -0.09
CA PRO A 57 11.76 29.85 0.55
C PRO A 57 11.56 31.21 -0.12
N ALA A 58 12.62 31.75 -0.73
CA ALA A 58 12.59 33.05 -1.40
C ALA A 58 12.01 33.03 -2.82
N LEU A 59 11.71 31.84 -3.37
CA LEU A 59 11.19 31.69 -4.73
C LEU A 59 9.65 31.58 -4.71
N GLU A 60 9.00 32.08 -5.76
CA GLU A 60 7.55 31.93 -5.96
C GLU A 60 7.12 30.46 -5.98
N GLY A 61 5.89 30.17 -5.54
CA GLY A 61 5.39 28.80 -5.44
C GLY A 61 5.98 27.95 -4.32
N TYR A 62 6.63 28.56 -3.31
CA TYR A 62 7.17 27.83 -2.15
C TYR A 62 6.12 26.94 -1.47
N GLY A 63 4.88 27.43 -1.30
CA GLY A 63 3.80 26.67 -0.67
C GLY A 63 3.49 25.36 -1.42
N PHE A 64 3.42 25.41 -2.76
CA PHE A 64 3.19 24.21 -3.58
C PHE A 64 4.35 23.22 -3.52
N ARG A 65 5.59 23.73 -3.48
CA ARG A 65 6.80 22.91 -3.36
C ARG A 65 6.90 22.25 -1.97
N LEU A 66 6.53 22.96 -0.91
CA LEU A 66 6.43 22.40 0.43
C LEU A 66 5.33 21.33 0.51
N MET A 67 4.17 21.59 -0.09
CA MET A 67 3.09 20.61 -0.19
C MET A 67 3.55 19.34 -0.94
N ALA A 68 4.29 19.48 -2.04
CA ALA A 68 4.88 18.35 -2.75
C ALA A 68 5.87 17.54 -1.88
N ALA A 69 6.72 18.22 -1.09
CA ALA A 69 7.64 17.56 -0.18
C ALA A 69 6.91 16.77 0.92
N ILE A 70 5.86 17.35 1.52
CA ILE A 70 5.04 16.67 2.53
C ILE A 70 4.34 15.44 1.92
N ALA A 71 3.81 15.58 0.70
CA ALA A 71 3.18 14.48 -0.02
C ALA A 71 4.17 13.34 -0.34
N ALA A 72 5.39 13.68 -0.80
CA ALA A 72 6.45 12.71 -1.08
C ALA A 72 6.88 11.97 0.20
N LEU A 73 6.99 12.68 1.33
CA LEU A 73 7.26 12.07 2.64
C LEU A 73 6.15 11.09 3.03
N LEU A 74 4.89 11.53 2.97
CA LEU A 74 3.74 10.69 3.33
C LEU A 74 3.66 9.43 2.45
N LEU A 75 3.91 9.57 1.15
CA LEU A 75 3.95 8.45 0.22
C LEU A 75 5.08 7.47 0.55
N THR A 76 6.27 7.98 0.87
CA THR A 76 7.42 7.16 1.31
C THR A 76 7.06 6.36 2.56
N LEU A 77 6.43 6.99 3.54
CA LEU A 77 5.97 6.32 4.77
C LEU A 77 4.92 5.24 4.49
N CYS A 78 3.98 5.48 3.57
CA CYS A 78 2.97 4.49 3.17
C CYS A 78 3.62 3.26 2.52
N CYS A 79 4.55 3.46 1.58
CA CYS A 79 5.29 2.38 0.93
C CYS A 79 6.14 1.59 1.94
N ALA A 80 6.82 2.28 2.87
CA ALA A 80 7.58 1.65 3.94
C ALA A 80 6.68 0.84 4.88
N ALA A 81 5.53 1.37 5.28
CA ALA A 81 4.56 0.66 6.10
C ALA A 81 4.06 -0.62 5.43
N ASN A 82 3.76 -0.58 4.12
CA ASN A 82 3.40 -1.77 3.35
C ASN A 82 4.56 -2.78 3.32
N ALA A 83 5.80 -2.34 3.09
CA ALA A 83 6.97 -3.20 3.09
C ALA A 83 7.17 -3.90 4.45
N LEU A 84 7.00 -3.17 5.56
CA LEU A 84 7.09 -3.70 6.92
C LEU A 84 5.97 -4.71 7.21
N CYS A 85 4.73 -4.41 6.78
CA CYS A 85 3.60 -5.33 6.92
C CYS A 85 3.88 -6.66 6.20
N TRP A 86 4.33 -6.59 4.94
CA TRP A 86 4.72 -7.78 4.17
C TRP A 86 5.90 -8.52 4.79
N GLN A 87 6.94 -7.81 5.25
CA GLN A 87 8.10 -8.42 5.87
C GLN A 87 7.73 -9.19 7.13
N THR A 88 6.87 -8.59 7.97
CA THR A 88 6.41 -9.20 9.22
C THR A 88 5.57 -10.42 8.93
N GLU A 89 4.64 -10.30 7.98
CA GLU A 89 3.76 -11.41 7.62
C GLU A 89 4.51 -12.56 6.96
N LEU A 90 5.48 -12.27 6.09
CA LEU A 90 6.36 -13.28 5.50
C LEU A 90 7.13 -14.07 6.56
N ARG A 91 7.56 -13.43 7.66
CA ARG A 91 8.23 -14.13 8.77
C ARG A 91 7.26 -15.10 9.44
N VAL A 92 6.04 -14.66 9.74
CA VAL A 92 4.99 -15.49 10.36
C VAL A 92 4.61 -16.68 9.47
N TRP A 93 4.50 -16.47 8.15
CA TRP A 93 4.21 -17.56 7.22
C TRP A 93 5.34 -18.57 7.09
N ARG A 94 6.59 -18.14 7.25
CA ARG A 94 7.76 -19.04 7.25
C ARG A 94 7.87 -19.88 8.53
N THR A 95 7.39 -19.38 9.67
CA THR A 95 7.42 -20.13 10.95
C THR A 95 6.28 -21.14 11.08
N GLY A 96 5.39 -21.24 10.08
CA GLY A 96 4.28 -22.20 10.09
C GLY A 96 3.17 -21.88 11.09
N SER A 97 3.25 -20.74 11.79
CA SER A 97 2.37 -20.40 12.93
C SER A 97 0.94 -20.03 12.54
N GLY A 98 0.57 -20.17 11.26
CA GLY A 98 -0.78 -19.88 10.77
C GLY A 98 -1.19 -18.42 10.99
N SER A 99 -1.32 -17.64 9.91
CA SER A 99 -1.73 -16.23 10.03
C SER A 99 -3.08 -16.04 10.75
N ALA A 100 -3.96 -17.05 10.73
CA ALA A 100 -5.27 -17.02 11.40
C ALA A 100 -5.18 -17.07 12.93
N SER A 101 -4.09 -17.63 13.48
CA SER A 101 -3.79 -17.68 14.91
C SER A 101 -2.94 -16.49 15.39
N ASP A 102 -2.46 -15.63 14.49
CA ASP A 102 -1.68 -14.44 14.86
C ASP A 102 -2.60 -13.24 15.18
N PRO A 103 -2.68 -12.81 16.44
CA PRO A 103 -3.48 -11.65 16.84
C PRO A 103 -3.10 -10.36 16.09
N GLY A 104 -1.84 -10.24 15.67
CA GLY A 104 -1.31 -9.08 14.97
C GLY A 104 -1.70 -8.99 13.49
N TYR A 105 -2.26 -10.05 12.88
CA TYR A 105 -2.61 -10.02 11.46
C TYR A 105 -3.63 -8.92 11.15
N ARG A 106 -4.70 -8.82 11.95
CA ARG A 106 -5.75 -7.82 11.74
C ARG A 106 -5.21 -6.40 11.81
N GLN A 107 -4.28 -6.13 12.73
CA GLN A 107 -3.66 -4.81 12.86
C GLN A 107 -2.80 -4.49 11.64
N ARG A 108 -1.95 -5.42 11.17
CA ARG A 108 -1.11 -5.23 9.97
C ARG A 108 -1.95 -5.07 8.70
N PHE A 109 -3.04 -5.83 8.59
CA PHE A 109 -3.98 -5.70 7.49
C PHE A 109 -4.61 -4.29 7.45
N ARG A 110 -5.12 -3.81 8.59
CA ARG A 110 -5.71 -2.45 8.68
C ARG A 110 -4.68 -1.37 8.39
N LEU A 111 -3.47 -1.48 8.93
CA LEU A 111 -2.38 -0.53 8.66
C LEU A 111 -2.04 -0.46 7.17
N SER A 112 -1.89 -1.63 6.53
CA SER A 112 -1.58 -1.71 5.12
C SER A 112 -2.73 -1.18 4.24
N LEU A 113 -3.98 -1.41 4.62
CA LEU A 113 -5.15 -0.84 3.95
C LEU A 113 -5.19 0.69 4.08
N VAL A 114 -4.93 1.23 5.27
CA VAL A 114 -4.86 2.68 5.48
C VAL A 114 -3.72 3.27 4.66
N ALA A 115 -2.53 2.69 4.70
CA ALA A 115 -1.38 3.13 3.91
C ALA A 115 -1.70 3.10 2.40
N HIS A 116 -2.41 2.07 1.93
CA HIS A 116 -2.86 1.98 0.55
C HIS A 116 -3.79 3.12 0.16
N VAL A 117 -4.85 3.37 0.93
CA VAL A 117 -5.82 4.43 0.65
C VAL A 117 -5.17 5.81 0.73
N VAL A 118 -4.37 6.06 1.77
CA VAL A 118 -3.66 7.33 1.97
C VAL A 118 -2.67 7.59 0.84
N SER A 119 -2.03 6.56 0.29
CA SER A 119 -1.08 6.72 -0.82
C SER A 119 -1.71 7.34 -2.08
N TYR A 120 -3.00 7.12 -2.35
CA TYR A 120 -3.70 7.77 -3.47
C TYR A 120 -3.87 9.27 -3.25
N VAL A 121 -4.28 9.66 -2.04
CA VAL A 121 -4.44 11.08 -1.70
C VAL A 121 -3.07 11.77 -1.72
N ALA A 122 -2.05 11.12 -1.15
CA ALA A 122 -0.68 11.63 -1.15
C ALA A 122 -0.15 11.84 -2.57
N VAL A 123 -0.30 10.87 -3.48
CA VAL A 123 0.20 11.04 -4.86
C VAL A 123 -0.55 12.15 -5.61
N LEU A 124 -1.87 12.29 -5.45
CA LEU A 124 -2.64 13.35 -6.11
C LEU A 124 -2.23 14.75 -5.64
N ILE A 125 -2.09 14.94 -4.32
CA ILE A 125 -1.60 16.20 -3.73
C ILE A 125 -0.18 16.48 -4.19
N GLY A 126 0.69 15.46 -4.19
CA GLY A 126 2.07 15.55 -4.64
C GLY A 126 2.15 15.97 -6.11
N MET A 127 1.37 15.32 -6.99
CA MET A 127 1.29 15.63 -8.41
C MET A 127 0.92 17.10 -8.63
N TYR A 128 -0.17 17.55 -8.00
CA TYR A 128 -0.61 18.94 -8.09
C TYR A 128 0.47 19.92 -7.60
N GLY A 129 1.05 19.65 -6.43
CA GLY A 129 2.11 20.49 -5.85
C GLY A 129 3.37 20.57 -6.71
N THR A 130 3.77 19.47 -7.35
CA THR A 130 4.91 19.46 -8.27
C THR A 130 4.63 20.21 -9.56
N LEU A 131 3.43 20.10 -10.14
CA LEU A 131 3.08 20.80 -11.38
C LEU A 131 3.03 22.32 -11.16
N GLU A 132 2.31 22.77 -10.13
CA GLU A 132 2.22 24.19 -9.78
C GLU A 132 3.59 24.74 -9.33
N GLY A 133 4.32 23.98 -8.52
CA GLY A 133 5.66 24.32 -8.09
C GLY A 133 6.64 24.46 -9.26
N SER A 134 6.57 23.58 -10.26
CA SER A 134 7.37 23.67 -11.48
C SER A 134 6.96 24.84 -12.38
N ALA A 135 5.66 25.09 -12.52
CA ALA A 135 5.15 26.19 -13.34
C ALA A 135 5.61 27.55 -12.79
N LEU A 136 5.48 27.77 -11.48
CA LEU A 136 5.87 29.03 -10.82
C LEU A 136 7.38 29.21 -10.71
N ALA A 137 8.16 28.13 -10.57
CA ALA A 137 9.62 28.21 -10.62
C ALA A 137 10.15 28.37 -12.05
N GLY A 138 9.32 28.15 -13.07
CA GLY A 138 9.70 28.00 -14.47
C GLY A 138 10.26 26.60 -14.76
N TRP A 139 9.69 25.95 -15.78
CA TRP A 139 10.02 24.57 -16.17
C TRP A 139 11.49 24.33 -16.53
N ALA A 140 12.15 25.34 -17.09
CA ALA A 140 13.56 25.27 -17.47
C ALA A 140 14.52 25.55 -16.29
N SER A 141 14.02 25.98 -15.13
CA SER A 141 14.85 26.18 -13.95
C SER A 141 15.26 24.84 -13.34
N GLY A 142 16.37 24.84 -12.57
CA GLY A 142 16.79 23.64 -11.82
C GLY A 142 15.71 23.18 -10.83
N ALA A 143 15.06 24.11 -10.13
CA ALA A 143 13.99 23.79 -9.19
C ALA A 143 12.75 23.20 -9.89
N GLY A 144 12.35 23.76 -11.03
CA GLY A 144 11.24 23.26 -11.84
C GLY A 144 11.52 21.89 -12.43
N THR A 145 12.75 21.65 -12.89
CA THR A 145 13.21 20.34 -13.38
C THR A 145 13.18 19.28 -12.28
N LEU A 146 13.70 19.60 -11.08
CA LEU A 146 13.67 18.67 -9.94
C LEU A 146 12.25 18.30 -9.51
N HIS A 147 11.31 19.25 -9.54
CA HIS A 147 9.90 18.98 -9.25
C HIS A 147 9.24 18.13 -10.36
N GLY A 148 9.61 18.32 -11.62
CA GLY A 148 9.19 17.44 -12.71
C GLY A 148 9.70 16.01 -12.55
N ILE A 149 10.95 15.83 -12.10
CA ILE A 149 11.50 14.50 -11.77
C ILE A 149 10.74 13.90 -10.58
N ALA A 150 10.51 14.69 -9.52
CA ALA A 150 9.76 14.24 -8.35
C ALA A 150 8.33 13.81 -8.70
N PHE A 151 7.64 14.53 -9.59
CA PHE A 151 6.32 14.16 -10.11
C PHE A 151 6.30 12.73 -10.66
N ILE A 152 7.26 12.42 -11.55
CA ILE A 152 7.37 11.09 -12.16
C ILE A 152 7.67 10.03 -11.10
N LEU A 153 8.63 10.29 -10.22
CA LEU A 153 9.02 9.36 -9.16
C LEU A 153 7.90 9.04 -8.17
N MET A 154 7.07 10.03 -7.81
CA MET A 154 5.91 9.82 -6.93
C MET A 154 4.85 8.91 -7.58
N ILE A 155 4.57 9.09 -8.87
CA ILE A 155 3.64 8.22 -9.60
C ILE A 155 4.13 6.77 -9.55
N PHE A 156 5.39 6.53 -9.91
CA PHE A 156 5.95 5.17 -9.88
C PHE A 156 6.07 4.62 -8.46
N SER A 157 6.38 5.45 -7.46
CA SER A 157 6.38 5.06 -6.05
C SER A 157 5.01 4.52 -5.61
N GLN A 158 3.93 5.23 -5.97
CA GLN A 158 2.58 4.80 -5.65
C GLN A 158 2.17 3.53 -6.40
N ILE A 159 2.42 3.48 -7.72
CA ILE A 159 2.07 2.31 -8.55
C ILE A 159 2.79 1.07 -8.07
N VAL A 160 4.10 1.18 -7.79
CA VAL A 160 4.95 0.03 -7.45
C VAL A 160 4.84 -0.34 -5.98
N GLY A 161 4.71 0.61 -5.05
CA GLY A 161 4.70 0.31 -3.61
C GLY A 161 3.40 0.64 -2.87
N GLY A 162 2.73 1.74 -3.21
CA GLY A 162 1.47 2.14 -2.59
C GLY A 162 0.34 1.14 -2.84
N THR A 163 0.34 0.47 -4.00
CA THR A 163 -0.66 -0.55 -4.38
C THR A 163 -0.48 -1.92 -3.72
N GLN A 164 0.67 -2.16 -3.07
CA GLN A 164 1.05 -3.47 -2.54
C GLN A 164 0.49 -3.70 -1.13
N TYR A 165 -0.83 -3.59 -0.96
CA TYR A 165 -1.45 -3.80 0.35
C TYR A 165 -1.48 -5.29 0.73
N LEU A 166 -1.44 -5.57 2.04
CA LEU A 166 -1.37 -6.92 2.61
C LEU A 166 -2.65 -7.72 2.34
N ARG A 167 -2.51 -8.92 1.76
CA ARG A 167 -3.63 -9.85 1.53
C ARG A 167 -3.17 -11.30 1.46
N ARG A 168 -4.04 -12.25 1.83
CA ARG A 168 -3.76 -13.70 1.77
C ARG A 168 -4.09 -14.36 0.42
N SER A 169 -5.06 -13.82 -0.32
CA SER A 169 -5.67 -14.49 -1.47
C SER A 169 -4.83 -14.51 -2.76
N GLY A 170 -3.56 -14.12 -2.72
CA GLY A 170 -2.72 -13.94 -3.91
C GLY A 170 -3.10 -12.71 -4.75
N PRO A 171 -2.60 -12.60 -5.99
CA PRO A 171 -2.82 -11.43 -6.84
C PRO A 171 -4.31 -11.24 -7.21
N PRO A 172 -4.78 -9.98 -7.31
CA PRO A 172 -6.19 -9.67 -7.53
C PRO A 172 -6.58 -10.04 -8.96
N GLY A 173 -7.80 -10.52 -9.16
CA GLY A 173 -8.35 -10.79 -10.50
C GLY A 173 -7.73 -11.97 -11.24
N THR A 174 -6.88 -12.78 -10.62
CA THR A 174 -6.34 -13.98 -11.27
C THR A 174 -7.34 -15.14 -11.21
N ILE A 175 -7.41 -15.93 -12.29
CA ILE A 175 -8.25 -17.15 -12.38
C ILE A 175 -8.10 -18.06 -11.14
N PRO A 176 -6.89 -18.29 -10.59
CA PRO A 176 -6.73 -19.08 -9.36
C PRO A 176 -7.42 -18.49 -8.12
N THR A 177 -7.58 -17.16 -8.06
CA THR A 177 -8.33 -16.50 -6.97
C THR A 177 -9.83 -16.72 -7.13
N TYR A 178 -10.34 -16.63 -8.36
CA TYR A 178 -11.74 -16.95 -8.67
C TYR A 178 -12.06 -18.42 -8.39
N ILE A 179 -11.21 -19.36 -8.82
CA ILE A 179 -11.39 -20.79 -8.58
C ILE A 179 -11.37 -21.10 -7.07
N ARG A 180 -10.46 -20.50 -6.30
CA ARG A 180 -10.42 -20.65 -4.84
C ARG A 180 -11.71 -20.17 -4.17
N ARG A 181 -12.24 -19.02 -4.59
CA ARG A 181 -13.52 -18.48 -4.10
C ARG A 181 -14.71 -19.34 -4.50
N LEU A 182 -14.72 -19.83 -5.73
CA LEU A 182 -15.77 -20.72 -6.23
C LEU A 182 -15.78 -22.03 -5.45
N ASN A 183 -14.62 -22.67 -5.25
CA ASN A 183 -14.51 -23.91 -4.49
C ASN A 183 -14.95 -23.75 -3.04
N ALA A 184 -14.54 -22.66 -2.37
CA ALA A 184 -14.99 -22.38 -1.00
C ALA A 184 -16.52 -22.22 -0.93
N LYS A 185 -17.13 -21.53 -1.90
CA LYS A 185 -18.58 -21.34 -1.96
C LYS A 185 -19.33 -22.64 -2.29
N VAL A 186 -18.78 -23.50 -3.14
CA VAL A 186 -19.35 -24.82 -3.43
C VAL A 186 -19.28 -25.72 -2.18
N GLN A 187 -18.19 -25.67 -1.42
CA GLN A 187 -18.05 -26.44 -0.18
C GLN A 187 -19.00 -25.96 0.92
N SER A 188 -19.30 -24.66 1.01
CA SER A 188 -20.27 -24.14 2.00
C SER A 188 -21.74 -24.46 1.67
N LEU A 189 -22.02 -24.91 0.44
CA LEU A 189 -23.37 -25.28 0.00
C LEU A 189 -23.64 -26.79 0.11
N ARG A 190 -22.63 -27.58 0.52
CA ARG A 190 -22.75 -29.01 0.80
C ARG A 190 -22.86 -29.22 2.30
#